data_AF-A0A957ZGK1-F1
#
_entry.id   AF-A0A957ZGK1-F1
#
_cell.length_a   1.000
_cell.length_b   1.000
_cell.length_c   1.000
_cell.angle_alpha   90.00
_cell.angle_beta   90.00
_cell.angle_gamma   90.00
#
_symmetry.space_group_name_H-M   'P 1'
#
loop_
_entity.id
_entity.type
_entity.pdbx_description
1 polymer ?
#
loop_
_entity_poly.entity_id
_entity_poly.type
_entity_poly.pdbx_seq_one_letter_code
_entity_poly.pdbx_strand_id
1 'polypeptide(L)'
;MKSFRFQLFRPISPLRTGVLVVLFLFSGLCALLWRPALWPAPPTVLAAPILQDDPKNEPLDTSAWQAWRGLPEEYKRKVDPRLLAELRGEIIPAHLGGDADSSTVPPAERKVLQKTRFLVYLRQTADLQTMLRESVFASALQQREAVFSTLAATAQQSQAGLRAELATQQQAGDVIGYQSFHIVNAIAVEGGLATLVDLARRYDVERIVANYPVVPLWTEPAAPEHSANAHNNEQSVVAAAPGDFDPQLNWNLALVGANRVWNELGVRGEGAVVAGFDTGVYFQHPSLINSYRGNNNGSLNHNYNWFEPDSKLYVNGDLGPSVSNA
;
A
#
# COMPACT_ATOMS: atom_id res chain seq x y z
N MET A 1 27.16 -52.28 18.21
CA MET A 1 27.82 -51.31 19.10
C MET A 1 27.12 -49.97 18.99
N LYS A 2 26.81 -49.34 20.13
CA LYS A 2 25.97 -48.15 20.46
C LYS A 2 24.85 -48.62 21.41
N SER A 3 25.00 -48.58 22.75
CA SER A 3 24.95 -47.41 23.67
C SER A 3 23.61 -46.67 23.52
N PHE A 4 22.70 -46.47 24.50
CA PHE A 4 22.76 -46.47 25.97
C PHE A 4 21.32 -46.54 26.60
N ARG A 5 21.25 -47.16 27.79
CA ARG A 5 20.35 -47.10 28.98
C ARG A 5 18.93 -46.45 29.01
N PHE A 6 17.97 -47.31 29.40
CA PHE A 6 16.98 -47.31 30.52
C PHE A 6 16.63 -46.03 31.34
N GLN A 7 15.31 -45.85 31.56
CA GLN A 7 14.59 -45.70 32.86
C GLN A 7 13.06 -45.69 32.57
N LEU A 8 12.26 -46.73 32.87
CA LEU A 8 11.65 -47.20 34.14
C LEU A 8 10.27 -46.58 34.50
N PHE A 9 9.26 -47.46 34.49
CA PHE A 9 7.95 -47.52 35.18
C PHE A 9 6.73 -46.66 34.75
N ARG A 10 5.74 -47.36 34.16
CA ARG A 10 4.26 -47.25 34.37
C ARG A 10 3.84 -48.10 35.60
N PRO A 11 2.57 -48.24 36.08
CA PRO A 11 1.23 -47.85 35.58
C PRO A 11 0.29 -47.22 36.66
N ILE A 12 -0.98 -46.87 36.43
CA ILE A 12 -2.19 -47.74 36.59
C ILE A 12 -3.42 -47.02 35.98
N SER A 13 -4.17 -47.73 35.13
CA SER A 13 -5.54 -47.42 34.62
C SER A 13 -6.60 -48.06 35.58
N PRO A 14 -7.96 -47.91 35.46
CA PRO A 14 -8.68 -48.40 34.25
C PRO A 14 -10.11 -47.88 33.94
N LEU A 15 -10.55 -48.14 32.67
CA LEU A 15 -11.90 -48.57 32.19
C LEU A 15 -13.07 -47.53 32.27
N ARG A 16 -14.05 -47.42 31.35
CA ARG A 16 -14.61 -48.35 30.34
C ARG A 16 -15.53 -47.63 29.32
N THR A 17 -15.43 -48.04 28.05
CA THR A 17 -16.46 -48.34 27.01
C THR A 17 -17.80 -47.60 26.90
N GLY A 18 -18.18 -47.29 25.65
CA GLY A 18 -19.57 -47.38 25.18
C GLY A 18 -19.80 -46.76 23.80
N VAL A 19 -20.02 -47.58 22.77
CA VAL A 19 -20.34 -47.21 21.38
C VAL A 19 -21.87 -47.25 21.17
N LEU A 20 -22.37 -46.39 20.26
CA LEU A 20 -23.37 -46.68 19.19
C LEU A 20 -24.60 -45.75 19.10
N VAL A 21 -24.60 -44.93 18.02
CA VAL A 21 -25.63 -44.56 17.02
C VAL A 21 -27.12 -44.78 17.33
N VAL A 22 -27.98 -43.78 17.03
CA VAL A 22 -29.28 -43.91 16.30
C VAL A 22 -29.68 -42.56 15.63
N LEU A 23 -30.11 -42.63 14.35
CA LEU A 23 -30.76 -41.62 13.48
C LEU A 23 -32.24 -41.38 13.84
N PHE A 24 -32.84 -40.22 13.50
CA PHE A 24 -34.20 -40.03 12.89
C PHE A 24 -34.39 -38.51 12.60
N LEU A 25 -34.39 -38.05 11.34
CA LEU A 25 -35.49 -37.81 10.37
C LEU A 25 -36.53 -36.72 10.74
N PHE A 26 -36.63 -35.73 9.82
CA PHE A 26 -37.81 -34.95 9.35
C PHE A 26 -38.70 -34.27 10.41
N SER A 27 -39.25 -33.07 10.27
CA SER A 27 -39.57 -32.18 9.15
C SER A 27 -40.27 -30.96 9.76
N GLY A 28 -40.33 -29.83 9.06
CA GLY A 28 -41.16 -28.72 9.51
C GLY A 28 -41.01 -27.47 8.65
N LEU A 29 -41.75 -27.44 7.55
CA LEU A 29 -42.07 -26.22 6.81
C LEU A 29 -42.60 -25.14 7.76
N CYS A 30 -42.08 -23.92 7.66
CA CYS A 30 -42.91 -22.72 7.77
C CYS A 30 -42.26 -21.57 7.00
N ALA A 31 -42.95 -21.17 5.94
CA ALA A 31 -42.67 -19.96 5.19
C ALA A 31 -43.09 -18.73 6.02
N LEU A 32 -42.34 -17.63 5.91
CA LEU A 32 -42.76 -16.41 5.22
C LEU A 32 -41.90 -15.21 5.64
N LEU A 33 -41.37 -14.55 4.59
CA LEU A 33 -41.07 -13.12 4.45
C LEU A 33 -39.90 -12.55 5.25
N TRP A 34 -38.71 -12.62 4.66
CA TRP A 34 -37.60 -11.73 4.97
C TRP A 34 -37.41 -10.71 3.84
N ARG A 35 -37.47 -9.43 4.18
CA ARG A 35 -36.97 -8.33 3.34
C ARG A 35 -35.44 -8.37 3.30
N PRO A 36 -34.76 -8.20 2.15
CA PRO A 36 -33.32 -8.09 2.16
C PRO A 36 -32.93 -6.82 2.92
N ALA A 37 -32.04 -6.96 3.91
CA ALA A 37 -31.30 -5.84 4.44
C ALA A 37 -30.48 -5.26 3.29
N LEU A 38 -30.67 -3.96 3.06
CA LEU A 38 -29.88 -3.15 2.14
C LEU A 38 -28.45 -3.13 2.65
N TRP A 39 -27.65 -4.12 2.28
CA TRP A 39 -26.20 -3.94 2.25
C TRP A 39 -25.94 -2.86 1.21
N PRO A 40 -25.17 -1.80 1.53
CA PRO A 40 -24.65 -0.96 0.45
C PRO A 40 -23.92 -1.89 -0.50
N ALA A 41 -24.21 -1.76 -1.80
CA ALA A 41 -23.45 -2.47 -2.82
C ALA A 41 -21.95 -2.32 -2.51
N PRO A 42 -21.12 -3.35 -2.77
CA PRO A 42 -19.67 -3.15 -2.75
C PRO A 42 -19.39 -1.85 -3.51
N PRO A 43 -18.49 -0.97 -3.01
CA PRO A 43 -18.21 0.28 -3.70
C PRO A 43 -18.02 -0.08 -5.15
N THR A 44 -18.94 0.41 -5.99
CA THR A 44 -18.77 0.32 -7.42
C THR A 44 -17.41 0.94 -7.63
N VAL A 45 -16.42 0.12 -7.98
CA VAL A 45 -15.15 0.61 -8.49
C VAL A 45 -15.59 1.54 -9.60
N LEU A 46 -15.53 2.85 -9.32
CA LEU A 46 -15.77 3.86 -10.32
C LEU A 46 -14.91 3.42 -11.49
N ALA A 47 -15.61 3.21 -12.61
CA ALA A 47 -15.08 2.62 -13.82
C ALA A 47 -13.59 2.95 -13.98
N ALA A 48 -12.79 1.91 -14.25
CA ALA A 48 -11.39 2.03 -14.62
C ALA A 48 -11.21 3.34 -15.39
N PRO A 49 -10.22 4.20 -15.03
CA PRO A 49 -10.03 5.45 -15.72
C PRO A 49 -9.98 5.11 -17.19
N ILE A 50 -10.97 5.65 -17.89
CA ILE A 50 -11.29 5.40 -19.28
C ILE A 50 -9.94 5.32 -19.99
N LEU A 51 -9.59 4.16 -20.58
CA LEU A 51 -8.77 4.16 -21.78
C LEU A 51 -9.39 5.28 -22.59
N GLN A 52 -8.75 6.45 -22.67
CA GLN A 52 -9.26 7.54 -23.48
C GLN A 52 -9.27 6.96 -24.88
N ASP A 53 -10.43 6.43 -25.26
CA ASP A 53 -10.74 5.93 -26.57
C ASP A 53 -10.79 7.17 -27.43
N ASP A 54 -9.62 7.65 -27.86
CA ASP A 54 -9.56 8.32 -29.14
C ASP A 54 -9.72 7.22 -30.21
N PRO A 55 -10.76 7.28 -31.06
CA PRO A 55 -11.03 6.30 -32.11
C PRO A 55 -9.95 6.21 -33.20
N LYS A 56 -8.84 6.96 -33.08
CA LYS A 56 -7.71 6.87 -34.01
C LYS A 56 -6.47 6.42 -33.24
N ASN A 57 -6.05 5.19 -33.51
CA ASN A 57 -4.72 4.70 -33.18
C ASN A 57 -3.70 5.76 -33.63
N GLU A 58 -3.15 6.57 -32.72
CA GLU A 58 -2.15 7.55 -33.13
C GLU A 58 -0.95 6.79 -33.70
N PRO A 59 -0.47 7.15 -34.91
CA PRO A 59 0.68 6.47 -35.48
C PRO A 59 1.88 6.65 -34.56
N LEU A 60 2.74 5.62 -34.44
CA LEU A 60 4.06 5.76 -33.81
C LEU A 60 5.01 6.71 -34.57
N ASP A 61 4.51 7.46 -35.56
CA ASP A 61 5.25 8.42 -36.37
C ASP A 61 4.88 9.89 -36.05
N THR A 62 4.30 10.14 -34.87
CA THR A 62 4.16 11.52 -34.38
C THR A 62 5.52 12.17 -34.13
N SER A 63 5.53 13.52 -34.08
CA SER A 63 6.71 14.31 -33.78
C SER A 63 7.40 13.90 -32.47
N ALA A 64 6.62 13.48 -31.46
CA ALA A 64 7.15 13.00 -30.18
C ALA A 64 7.96 11.70 -30.31
N TRP A 65 7.46 10.73 -31.09
CA TRP A 65 8.20 9.48 -31.35
C TRP A 65 9.44 9.70 -32.21
N GLN A 66 9.39 10.63 -33.16
CA GLN A 66 10.57 11.05 -33.92
C GLN A 66 11.62 11.72 -33.02
N ALA A 67 11.18 12.61 -32.13
CA ALA A 67 12.05 13.26 -31.14
C ALA A 67 12.70 12.24 -30.18
N TRP A 68 11.93 11.23 -29.75
CA TRP A 68 12.47 10.12 -28.96
C TRP A 68 13.52 9.32 -29.71
N ARG A 69 13.29 8.95 -30.98
CA ARG A 69 14.27 8.19 -31.79
C ARG A 69 15.57 8.97 -31.95
N GLY A 70 15.48 10.28 -32.21
CA GLY A 70 16.61 11.18 -32.37
C GLY A 70 17.30 11.59 -31.05
N LEU A 71 16.77 11.20 -29.90
CA LEU A 71 17.35 11.53 -28.61
C LEU A 71 18.70 10.79 -28.42
N PRO A 72 19.78 11.49 -27.99
CA PRO A 72 21.04 10.82 -27.64
C PRO A 72 20.86 9.70 -26.59
N GLU A 73 21.63 8.62 -26.73
CA GLU A 73 21.53 7.45 -25.86
C GLU A 73 21.74 7.76 -24.38
N GLU A 74 22.52 8.78 -24.05
CA GLU A 74 22.72 9.23 -22.67
C GLU A 74 21.45 9.73 -21.98
N TYR A 75 20.53 10.36 -22.73
CA TYR A 75 19.24 10.78 -22.19
C TYR A 75 18.24 9.63 -22.20
N LYS A 76 18.27 8.77 -23.23
CA LYS A 76 17.42 7.56 -23.27
C LYS A 76 17.68 6.65 -22.07
N ARG A 77 18.94 6.50 -21.65
CA ARG A 77 19.33 5.72 -20.45
C ARG A 77 18.69 6.19 -19.14
N LYS A 78 18.22 7.44 -19.08
CA LYS A 78 17.49 7.94 -17.90
C LYS A 78 16.07 7.37 -17.83
N VAL A 79 15.48 6.99 -18.95
CA VAL A 79 14.06 6.64 -19.06
C VAL A 79 13.89 5.13 -18.96
N ASP A 80 13.06 4.72 -18.02
CA ASP A 80 12.66 3.32 -17.87
C ASP A 80 11.95 2.82 -19.16
N PRO A 81 12.41 1.73 -19.78
CA PRO A 81 11.82 1.20 -21.01
C PRO A 81 10.34 0.80 -20.84
N ARG A 82 9.88 0.49 -19.62
CA ARG A 82 8.46 0.20 -19.35
C ARG A 82 7.56 1.37 -19.75
N LEU A 83 8.01 2.61 -19.60
CA LEU A 83 7.23 3.80 -19.99
C LEU A 83 6.91 3.83 -21.47
N LEU A 84 7.86 3.39 -22.30
CA LEU A 84 7.65 3.32 -23.74
C LEU A 84 6.69 2.17 -24.09
N ALA A 85 6.75 1.06 -23.36
CA ALA A 85 5.81 -0.05 -23.53
C ALA A 85 4.37 0.36 -23.14
N GLU A 86 4.23 1.09 -22.03
CA GLU A 86 2.96 1.70 -21.62
C GLU A 86 2.43 2.68 -22.68
N LEU A 87 3.25 3.62 -23.15
CA LEU A 87 2.84 4.58 -24.17
C LEU A 87 2.54 3.93 -25.53
N ARG A 88 3.14 2.79 -25.86
CA ARG A 88 2.77 1.98 -27.04
C ARG A 88 1.51 1.13 -26.83
N GLY A 89 0.94 1.11 -25.63
CA GLY A 89 -0.19 0.26 -25.28
C GLY A 89 0.15 -1.21 -25.17
N GLU A 90 1.42 -1.57 -25.02
CA GLU A 90 1.86 -2.96 -24.83
C GLU A 90 1.58 -3.45 -23.41
N ILE A 91 1.57 -2.52 -22.45
CA ILE A 91 1.38 -2.77 -21.03
C ILE A 91 0.36 -1.76 -20.51
N ILE A 92 -0.61 -2.23 -19.72
CA ILE A 92 -1.55 -1.39 -18.98
C ILE A 92 -0.78 -0.75 -17.79
N PRO A 93 -0.73 0.59 -17.67
CA PRO A 93 -0.12 1.26 -16.53
C PRO A 93 -0.82 0.93 -15.20
N ALA A 94 -0.08 0.89 -14.10
CA ALA A 94 -0.65 0.57 -12.79
C ALA A 94 -1.76 1.52 -12.34
N HIS A 95 -1.59 2.82 -12.61
CA HIS A 95 -2.60 3.84 -12.28
C HIS A 95 -3.90 3.72 -13.11
N LEU A 96 -3.90 2.90 -14.17
CA LEU A 96 -5.08 2.56 -14.98
C LEU A 96 -5.61 1.14 -14.66
N GLY A 97 -5.15 0.53 -13.56
CA GLY A 97 -5.57 -0.81 -13.13
C GLY A 97 -4.75 -1.96 -13.73
N GLY A 98 -3.56 -1.68 -14.27
CA GLY A 98 -2.65 -2.73 -14.75
C GLY A 98 -1.90 -3.40 -13.60
N ASP A 99 -2.16 -4.68 -13.37
CA ASP A 99 -1.51 -5.45 -12.30
C ASP A 99 -0.25 -6.18 -12.79
N ALA A 100 0.53 -6.71 -11.85
CA ALA A 100 1.78 -7.40 -12.18
C ALA A 100 1.59 -8.67 -13.01
N ASP A 101 0.47 -9.37 -12.85
CA ASP A 101 0.22 -10.67 -13.47
C ASP A 101 -0.55 -10.59 -14.81
N SER A 102 -1.22 -9.47 -15.10
CA SER A 102 -2.19 -9.37 -16.21
C SER A 102 -2.08 -8.08 -17.05
N SER A 103 -1.00 -7.32 -16.92
CA SER A 103 -0.88 -6.01 -17.58
C SER A 103 -0.51 -6.06 -19.07
N THR A 104 -0.12 -7.20 -19.65
CA THR A 104 0.27 -7.25 -21.08
C THR A 104 -0.93 -7.26 -22.01
N VAL A 105 -0.90 -6.41 -23.05
CA VAL A 105 -1.99 -6.30 -24.03
C VAL A 105 -1.68 -7.10 -25.32
N PRO A 106 -2.60 -7.95 -25.80
CA PRO A 106 -2.44 -8.67 -27.07
C PRO A 106 -2.23 -7.71 -28.26
N PRO A 107 -1.37 -8.03 -29.25
CA PRO A 107 -1.07 -7.12 -30.36
C PRO A 107 -2.27 -6.56 -31.11
N ALA A 108 -3.35 -7.35 -31.26
CA ALA A 108 -4.57 -6.93 -31.95
C ALA A 108 -5.40 -5.89 -31.18
N GLU A 109 -5.16 -5.75 -29.87
CA GLU A 109 -5.90 -4.87 -28.95
C GLU A 109 -5.10 -3.64 -28.51
N ARG A 110 -3.81 -3.56 -28.88
CA ARG A 110 -2.93 -2.47 -28.47
C ARG A 110 -3.38 -1.13 -29.06
N LYS A 111 -3.46 -0.13 -28.17
CA LYS A 111 -3.74 1.27 -28.52
C LYS A 111 -2.67 2.15 -27.90
N VAL A 112 -2.11 3.08 -28.68
CA VAL A 112 -1.14 4.06 -28.17
C VAL A 112 -1.78 4.87 -27.05
N LEU A 113 -1.12 4.94 -25.89
CA LEU A 113 -1.54 5.77 -24.78
C LEU A 113 -0.93 7.16 -24.94
N GLN A 114 -1.77 8.18 -24.80
CA GLN A 114 -1.32 9.58 -24.84
C GLN A 114 -0.48 9.95 -23.61
N LYS A 115 -0.81 9.36 -22.46
CA LYS A 115 -0.22 9.70 -21.17
C LYS A 115 -0.03 8.46 -20.32
N THR A 116 0.98 8.50 -19.47
CA THR A 116 1.18 7.54 -18.38
C THR A 116 1.72 8.27 -17.15
N ARG A 117 1.82 7.56 -16.02
CA ARG A 117 2.30 8.07 -14.75
C ARG A 117 3.69 7.53 -14.43
N PHE A 118 4.59 8.43 -14.06
CA PHE A 118 5.99 8.13 -13.80
C PHE A 118 6.57 9.00 -12.69
N LEU A 119 7.68 8.53 -12.12
CA LEU A 119 8.46 9.27 -11.13
C LEU A 119 9.73 9.83 -11.78
N VAL A 120 9.94 11.13 -11.63
CA VAL A 120 11.14 11.85 -12.06
C VAL A 120 12.03 12.06 -10.85
N TYR A 121 13.20 11.42 -10.80
CA TYR A 121 14.18 11.58 -9.74
C TYR A 121 15.21 12.65 -10.13
N LEU A 122 15.50 13.57 -9.21
CA LEU A 122 16.51 14.60 -9.40
C LEU A 122 17.85 14.17 -8.80
N ARG A 123 18.94 14.64 -9.41
CA ARG A 123 20.33 14.33 -8.99
C ARG A 123 20.68 14.87 -7.61
N GLN A 124 20.13 16.02 -7.25
CA GLN A 124 20.43 16.63 -5.95
C GLN A 124 19.84 15.77 -4.84
N THR A 125 20.63 15.44 -3.81
CA THR A 125 20.15 14.75 -2.62
C THR A 125 20.50 15.57 -1.38
N ALA A 126 19.74 15.36 -0.31
CA ALA A 126 20.03 15.97 0.99
C ALA A 126 21.21 15.21 1.64
N ASP A 127 22.26 15.92 2.02
CA ASP A 127 23.38 15.32 2.76
C ASP A 127 23.05 15.18 4.25
N LEU A 128 22.17 14.23 4.55
CA LEU A 128 21.78 13.92 5.92
C LEU A 128 22.94 13.32 6.73
N GLN A 129 23.90 12.64 6.09
CA GLN A 129 25.01 12.03 6.82
C GLN A 129 25.92 13.08 7.44
N THR A 130 26.34 14.08 6.65
CA THR A 130 27.16 15.19 7.15
C THR A 130 26.38 15.99 8.18
N MET A 131 25.13 16.34 7.89
CA MET A 131 24.26 17.08 8.81
C MET A 131 24.11 16.39 10.18
N LEU A 132 23.91 15.08 10.20
CA LEU A 132 23.77 14.31 11.44
C LEU A 132 25.09 14.13 12.21
N ARG A 133 26.25 14.16 11.52
CA ARG A 133 27.57 14.03 12.15
C ARG A 133 28.06 15.35 12.76
N GLU A 134 27.77 16.47 12.11
CA GLU A 134 28.29 17.78 12.48
C GLU A 134 27.38 18.54 13.47
N SER A 135 26.14 18.08 13.64
CA SER A 135 25.16 18.72 14.52
C SER A 135 25.02 17.98 15.85
N VAL A 136 24.83 18.73 16.93
CA VAL A 136 24.37 18.21 18.22
C VAL A 136 22.93 18.63 18.43
N PHE A 137 22.04 17.65 18.68
CA PHE A 137 20.63 17.90 18.91
C PHE A 137 20.32 17.78 20.40
N ALA A 138 19.53 18.72 20.93
CA ALA A 138 19.07 18.71 22.32
C ALA A 138 18.05 17.58 22.58
N SER A 139 17.37 17.08 21.55
CA SER A 139 16.40 15.98 21.66
C SER A 139 16.21 15.23 20.34
N ALA A 140 15.61 14.03 20.43
CA ALA A 140 15.20 13.26 19.27
C ALA A 140 14.11 13.96 18.43
N LEU A 141 13.32 14.87 19.03
CA LEU A 141 12.33 15.66 18.29
C LEU A 141 13.05 16.70 17.41
N GLN A 142 13.98 17.46 17.99
CA GLN A 142 14.76 18.46 17.26
C GLN A 142 15.56 17.83 16.11
N GLN A 143 16.12 16.63 16.33
CA GLN A 143 16.78 15.88 15.28
C GLN A 143 15.83 15.56 14.11
N ARG A 144 14.61 15.08 14.39
CA ARG A 144 13.62 14.75 13.35
C ARG A 144 13.15 15.98 12.59
N GLU A 145 12.91 17.09 13.30
CA GLU A 145 12.56 18.37 12.68
C GLU A 145 13.67 18.84 11.73
N ALA A 146 14.93 18.76 12.16
CA ALA A 146 16.06 19.16 11.34
C ALA A 146 16.24 18.26 10.10
N VAL A 147 16.03 16.94 10.22
CA VAL A 147 16.00 16.00 9.07
C VAL A 147 14.88 16.37 8.10
N PHE A 148 13.66 16.58 8.61
CA PHE A 148 12.52 16.97 7.77
C PHE A 148 12.77 18.29 7.05
N SER A 149 13.21 19.33 7.76
CA SER A 149 13.50 20.64 7.17
C SER A 149 14.58 20.57 6.11
N THR A 150 15.62 19.76 6.32
CA THR A 150 16.71 19.58 5.34
C THR A 150 16.21 18.90 4.07
N LEU A 151 15.40 17.85 4.20
CA LEU A 151 14.77 17.15 3.07
C LEU A 151 13.83 18.08 2.30
N ALA A 152 12.94 18.77 3.01
CA ALA A 152 11.98 19.70 2.42
C ALA A 152 12.67 20.87 1.71
N ALA A 153 13.68 21.50 2.32
CA ALA A 153 14.43 22.59 1.70
C ALA A 153 15.18 22.13 0.44
N THR A 154 15.83 20.96 0.50
CA THR A 154 16.53 20.38 -0.65
C THR A 154 15.58 20.13 -1.81
N ALA A 155 14.43 19.50 -1.54
CA ALA A 155 13.40 19.24 -2.53
C ALA A 155 12.85 20.55 -3.11
N GLN A 156 12.45 21.52 -2.25
CA GLN A 156 11.91 22.80 -2.70
C GLN A 156 12.88 23.54 -3.63
N GLN A 157 14.16 23.61 -3.27
CA GLN A 157 15.17 24.31 -4.06
C GLN A 157 15.46 23.61 -5.39
N SER A 158 15.75 22.31 -5.33
CA SER A 158 16.15 21.55 -6.53
C SER A 158 15.00 21.31 -7.51
N GLN A 159 13.77 21.18 -7.01
CA GLN A 159 12.59 20.93 -7.85
C GLN A 159 11.99 22.19 -8.45
N ALA A 160 12.38 23.39 -8.01
CA ALA A 160 11.74 24.64 -8.41
C ALA A 160 11.67 24.82 -9.95
N GLY A 161 12.79 24.60 -10.64
CA GLY A 161 12.85 24.73 -12.09
C GLY A 161 12.03 23.67 -12.84
N LEU A 162 12.02 22.43 -12.34
CA LEU A 162 11.22 21.36 -12.93
C LEU A 162 9.72 21.59 -12.70
N ARG A 163 9.32 22.02 -11.50
CA ARG A 163 7.93 22.36 -11.20
C ARG A 163 7.40 23.49 -12.07
N ALA A 164 8.22 24.50 -12.34
CA ALA A 164 7.85 25.58 -13.25
C ALA A 164 7.58 25.05 -14.68
N GLU A 165 8.46 24.18 -15.20
CA GLU A 165 8.28 23.54 -16.50
C GLU A 165 7.00 22.68 -16.55
N LEU A 166 6.78 21.86 -15.53
CA LEU A 166 5.57 21.02 -15.43
C LEU A 166 4.29 21.84 -15.30
N ALA A 167 4.32 22.99 -14.62
CA ALA A 167 3.20 23.90 -14.55
C ALA A 167 2.85 24.48 -15.93
N THR A 168 3.86 24.84 -16.74
CA THR A 168 3.66 25.29 -18.13
C THR A 168 3.07 24.17 -19.00
N GLN A 169 3.62 22.96 -18.91
CA GLN A 169 3.10 21.80 -19.66
C GLN A 169 1.68 21.42 -19.22
N GLN A 170 1.35 21.60 -17.94
CA GLN A 170 -0.01 21.39 -17.44
C GLN A 170 -1.00 22.40 -18.02
N GLN A 171 -0.61 23.68 -18.13
CA GLN A 171 -1.42 24.71 -18.79
C GLN A 171 -1.62 24.43 -20.28
N ALA A 172 -0.63 23.83 -20.95
CA ALA A 172 -0.72 23.39 -22.34
C ALA A 172 -1.55 22.11 -22.54
N GLY A 173 -1.84 21.37 -21.45
CA GLY A 173 -2.58 20.12 -21.49
C GLY A 173 -1.73 18.87 -21.72
N ASP A 174 -0.40 19.01 -21.83
CA ASP A 174 0.54 17.89 -22.01
C ASP A 174 0.71 17.05 -20.73
N VAL A 175 0.62 17.72 -19.57
CA VAL A 175 0.65 17.12 -18.23
C VAL A 175 -0.74 17.21 -17.60
N ILE A 176 -1.30 16.09 -17.12
CA ILE A 176 -2.58 16.09 -16.39
C ILE A 176 -2.37 16.63 -14.97
N GLY A 177 -1.31 16.15 -14.31
CA GLY A 177 -0.97 16.55 -12.96
C GLY A 177 0.43 16.10 -12.58
N TYR A 178 0.94 16.70 -11.50
CA TYR A 178 2.20 16.32 -10.90
C TYR A 178 2.14 16.48 -9.38
N GLN A 179 3.01 15.77 -8.66
CA GLN A 179 3.11 15.78 -7.20
C GLN A 179 4.56 15.74 -6.76
N SER A 180 4.96 16.71 -5.93
CA SER A 180 6.30 16.79 -5.34
C SER A 180 6.45 15.86 -4.14
N PHE A 181 7.60 15.19 -4.01
CA PHE A 181 8.02 14.44 -2.84
C PHE A 181 9.33 14.99 -2.28
N HIS A 182 9.52 14.86 -0.96
CA HIS A 182 10.72 15.37 -0.27
C HIS A 182 11.56 14.31 0.45
N ILE A 183 10.97 13.16 0.84
CA ILE A 183 11.74 12.05 1.44
C ILE A 183 12.72 11.47 0.40
N VAL A 184 12.21 11.26 -0.81
CA VAL A 184 13.03 11.08 -2.01
C VAL A 184 12.90 12.35 -2.83
N ASN A 185 14.00 12.83 -3.43
CA ASN A 185 13.96 14.02 -4.27
C ASN A 185 13.39 13.68 -5.65
N ALA A 186 12.06 13.57 -5.71
CA ALA A 186 11.35 13.16 -6.90
C ALA A 186 10.01 13.88 -7.08
N ILE A 187 9.50 13.85 -8.31
CA ILE A 187 8.17 14.34 -8.67
C ILE A 187 7.43 13.23 -9.42
N ALA A 188 6.23 12.85 -8.96
CA ALA A 188 5.31 12.06 -9.78
C ALA A 188 4.68 12.95 -10.83
N VAL A 189 4.62 12.49 -12.08
CA VAL A 189 4.08 13.23 -13.22
C VAL A 189 3.17 12.29 -14.00
N GLU A 190 2.03 12.81 -14.44
CA GLU A 190 1.17 12.15 -15.42
C GLU A 190 1.19 12.95 -16.73
N GLY A 191 1.88 12.42 -17.74
CA GLY A 191 2.16 13.13 -18.98
C GLY A 191 2.54 12.19 -20.13
N GLY A 192 2.75 12.77 -21.31
CA GLY A 192 3.00 12.03 -22.55
C GLY A 192 4.47 11.86 -22.93
N LEU A 193 4.72 11.31 -24.11
CA LEU A 193 6.08 11.07 -24.62
C LEU A 193 6.90 12.35 -24.82
N ALA A 194 6.26 13.44 -25.26
CA ALA A 194 6.92 14.74 -25.42
C ALA A 194 7.50 15.23 -24.08
N THR A 195 6.68 15.17 -23.02
CA THR A 195 7.11 15.45 -21.64
C THR A 195 8.29 14.57 -21.24
N LEU A 196 8.24 13.25 -21.50
CA LEU A 196 9.37 12.36 -21.18
C LEU A 196 10.67 12.77 -21.89
N VAL A 197 10.59 13.15 -23.16
CA VAL A 197 11.75 13.59 -23.96
C VAL A 197 12.36 14.87 -23.37
N ASP A 198 11.53 15.85 -23.02
CA ASP A 198 11.98 17.11 -22.45
C ASP A 198 12.62 16.90 -21.08
N LEU A 199 11.97 16.12 -20.22
CA LEU A 199 12.48 15.77 -18.90
C LEU A 199 13.79 14.98 -18.96
N ALA A 200 13.93 14.06 -19.91
CA ALA A 200 15.16 13.29 -20.08
C ALA A 200 16.36 14.19 -20.44
N ARG A 201 16.13 15.27 -21.19
CA ARG A 201 17.16 16.24 -21.57
C ARG A 201 17.63 17.13 -20.43
N ARG A 202 16.82 17.30 -19.37
CA ARG A 202 17.19 18.14 -18.24
C ARG A 202 18.44 17.61 -17.53
N TYR A 203 19.38 18.50 -17.23
CA TYR A 203 20.65 18.13 -16.60
C TYR A 203 20.44 17.67 -15.14
N ASP A 204 19.47 18.23 -14.45
CA ASP A 204 19.14 17.97 -13.04
C ASP A 204 18.31 16.70 -12.83
N VAL A 205 17.74 16.13 -13.90
CA VAL A 205 17.06 14.82 -13.87
C VAL A 205 18.10 13.70 -13.92
N GLU A 206 18.04 12.83 -12.91
CA GLU A 206 18.87 11.62 -12.79
C GLU A 206 18.26 10.47 -13.58
N ARG A 207 16.99 10.15 -13.32
CA ARG A 207 16.24 9.06 -13.96
C ARG A 207 14.74 9.29 -13.93
N ILE A 208 14.02 8.65 -14.84
CA ILE A 208 12.56 8.68 -14.97
C ILE A 208 12.08 7.23 -14.96
N VAL A 209 11.27 6.86 -13.97
CA VAL A 209 10.88 5.47 -13.72
C VAL A 209 9.38 5.30 -13.77
N ALA A 210 8.92 4.17 -14.31
CA ALA A 210 7.50 3.86 -14.37
C ALA A 210 6.87 3.74 -12.98
N ASN A 211 5.58 4.06 -12.89
CA ASN A 211 4.80 3.74 -11.70
C ASN A 211 4.45 2.25 -11.71
N TYR A 212 5.31 1.43 -11.12
CA TYR A 212 5.12 -0.02 -11.07
C TYR A 212 3.93 -0.41 -10.18
N PRO A 213 3.18 -1.46 -10.55
CA PRO A 213 2.14 -2.00 -9.66
C PRO A 213 2.77 -2.62 -8.42
N VAL A 214 2.06 -2.51 -7.30
CA VAL A 214 2.42 -3.21 -6.07
C VAL A 214 1.91 -4.65 -6.20
N VAL A 215 2.77 -5.63 -5.97
CA VAL A 215 2.40 -7.05 -6.01
C VAL A 215 2.00 -7.48 -4.59
N PRO A 216 0.79 -7.99 -4.37
CA PRO A 216 0.45 -8.57 -3.08
C PRO A 216 1.36 -9.78 -2.83
N LEU A 217 1.98 -9.83 -1.64
CA LEU A 217 2.84 -10.96 -1.24
C LEU A 217 2.08 -12.28 -1.17
N TRP A 218 0.76 -12.21 -0.98
CA TRP A 218 -0.14 -13.35 -0.88
C TRP A 218 -1.44 -13.03 -1.60
N THR A 219 -1.77 -13.80 -2.62
CA THR A 219 -3.17 -13.97 -3.03
C THR A 219 -3.76 -15.03 -2.11
N GLU A 220 -4.64 -14.66 -1.18
CA GLU A 220 -5.41 -15.67 -0.46
C GLU A 220 -6.14 -16.53 -1.50
N PRO A 221 -6.00 -17.87 -1.46
CA PRO A 221 -6.99 -18.72 -2.11
C PRO A 221 -8.34 -18.28 -1.54
N ALA A 222 -9.37 -18.15 -2.39
CA ALA A 222 -10.72 -17.86 -1.93
C ALA A 222 -10.97 -18.70 -0.67
N ALA A 223 -11.13 -18.02 0.47
CA ALA A 223 -11.29 -18.71 1.73
C ALA A 223 -12.39 -19.75 1.51
N PRO A 224 -12.17 -21.05 1.80
CA PRO A 224 -13.26 -22.01 1.75
C PRO A 224 -14.36 -21.38 2.59
N GLU A 225 -15.57 -21.22 2.00
CA GLU A 225 -16.70 -20.59 2.68
C GLU A 225 -16.70 -21.12 4.10
N HIS A 226 -16.30 -20.28 5.06
CA HIS A 226 -16.37 -20.65 6.44
C HIS A 226 -17.87 -20.80 6.66
N SER A 227 -18.31 -22.06 6.64
CA SER A 227 -19.69 -22.46 6.88
C SER A 227 -20.22 -21.56 7.99
N ALA A 228 -21.27 -20.81 7.69
CA ALA A 228 -21.94 -19.91 8.62
C ALA A 228 -22.39 -20.62 9.93
N ASN A 229 -22.23 -21.94 10.01
CA ASN A 229 -22.48 -22.77 11.18
C ASN A 229 -21.38 -22.71 12.27
N ALA A 230 -20.32 -21.89 12.12
CA ALA A 230 -19.40 -21.60 13.22
C ALA A 230 -19.93 -20.58 14.24
N HIS A 231 -21.16 -20.06 14.07
CA HIS A 231 -21.78 -19.09 15.00
C HIS A 231 -22.50 -19.73 16.21
N ASN A 232 -22.51 -21.06 16.37
CA ASN A 232 -23.27 -21.71 17.44
C ASN A 232 -22.42 -22.28 18.59
N ASN A 233 -21.12 -21.97 18.62
CA ASN A 233 -20.27 -22.22 19.78
C ASN A 233 -19.53 -20.93 20.17
N GLU A 234 -20.28 -19.84 20.34
CA GLU A 234 -19.90 -18.82 21.31
C GLU A 234 -20.06 -19.41 22.71
N GLN A 235 -19.22 -20.39 23.04
CA GLN A 235 -18.81 -20.55 24.42
C GLN A 235 -18.22 -19.19 24.77
N SER A 236 -18.90 -18.43 25.63
CA SER A 236 -18.42 -17.14 26.12
C SER A 236 -16.97 -17.30 26.51
N VAL A 237 -16.07 -16.92 25.60
CA VAL A 237 -14.68 -16.69 25.91
C VAL A 237 -14.78 -15.44 26.74
N VAL A 238 -14.80 -15.63 28.06
CA VAL A 238 -14.71 -14.53 29.02
C VAL A 238 -13.62 -13.65 28.46
N ALA A 239 -13.97 -12.42 28.09
CA ALA A 239 -13.02 -11.49 27.51
C ALA A 239 -11.84 -11.45 28.45
N ALA A 240 -10.75 -12.11 28.03
CA ALA A 240 -9.54 -12.20 28.81
C ALA A 240 -9.16 -10.75 29.11
N ALA A 241 -8.89 -10.43 30.38
CA ALA A 241 -8.58 -9.04 30.72
C ALA A 241 -7.40 -8.59 29.85
N PRO A 242 -7.30 -7.32 29.44
CA PRO A 242 -6.16 -6.85 28.67
C PRO A 242 -4.84 -7.25 29.35
N GLY A 243 -4.16 -8.27 28.81
CA GLY A 243 -2.95 -8.85 29.42
C GLY A 243 -3.00 -10.33 29.79
N ASP A 244 -4.16 -10.99 29.74
CA ASP A 244 -4.26 -12.45 29.91
C ASP A 244 -3.78 -13.15 28.64
N PHE A 245 -2.57 -13.71 28.73
CA PHE A 245 -1.93 -14.44 27.65
C PHE A 245 -2.36 -15.91 27.69
N ASP A 246 -3.13 -16.36 26.69
CA ASP A 246 -3.41 -17.78 26.50
C ASP A 246 -2.51 -18.34 25.38
N PRO A 247 -1.54 -19.22 25.68
CA PRO A 247 -0.67 -19.81 24.66
C PRO A 247 -1.39 -20.58 23.56
N GLN A 248 -2.61 -21.07 23.79
CA GLN A 248 -3.41 -21.77 22.77
C GLN A 248 -4.06 -20.78 21.79
N LEU A 249 -4.60 -19.67 22.29
CA LEU A 249 -5.21 -18.61 21.46
C LEU A 249 -4.16 -17.67 20.85
N ASN A 250 -3.01 -17.49 21.52
CA ASN A 250 -1.94 -16.57 21.16
C ASN A 250 -0.64 -17.31 20.83
N TRP A 251 -0.73 -18.50 20.23
CA TRP A 251 0.44 -19.35 19.95
C TRP A 251 1.52 -18.63 19.12
N ASN A 252 1.12 -17.76 18.19
CA ASN A 252 2.03 -17.00 17.33
C ASN A 252 2.81 -15.95 18.14
N LEU A 253 2.16 -15.31 19.11
CA LEU A 253 2.79 -14.39 20.05
C LEU A 253 3.71 -15.13 21.05
N ALA A 254 3.34 -16.36 21.43
CA ALA A 254 4.19 -17.23 22.25
C ALA A 254 5.47 -17.61 21.51
N LEU A 255 5.32 -17.97 20.23
CA LEU A 255 6.39 -18.43 19.36
C LEU A 255 7.50 -17.38 19.22
N VAL A 256 7.14 -16.10 19.09
CA VAL A 256 8.10 -14.99 19.01
C VAL A 256 8.53 -14.46 20.40
N GLY A 257 8.02 -15.05 21.48
CA GLY A 257 8.38 -14.69 22.86
C GLY A 257 7.82 -13.35 23.35
N ALA A 258 6.78 -12.80 22.71
CA ALA A 258 6.18 -11.51 23.10
C ALA A 258 5.67 -11.52 24.55
N ASN A 259 5.07 -12.64 24.96
CA ASN A 259 4.59 -12.85 26.33
C ASN A 259 5.69 -12.72 27.38
N ARG A 260 6.91 -13.16 27.07
CA ARG A 260 8.05 -13.04 27.98
C ARG A 260 8.46 -11.59 28.16
N VAL A 261 8.50 -10.81 27.09
CA VAL A 261 8.79 -9.36 27.16
C VAL A 261 7.74 -8.65 28.01
N TRP A 262 6.46 -8.98 27.83
CA TRP A 262 5.37 -8.39 28.61
C TRP A 262 5.44 -8.77 30.10
N ASN A 263 5.72 -10.03 30.42
CA ASN A 263 5.65 -10.54 31.80
C ASN A 263 6.96 -10.38 32.59
N GLU A 264 8.10 -10.61 31.96
CA GLU A 264 9.41 -10.59 32.62
C GLU A 264 10.01 -9.17 32.65
N LEU A 265 9.74 -8.35 31.63
CA LEU A 265 10.32 -7.01 31.50
C LEU A 265 9.30 -5.87 31.71
N GLY A 266 8.00 -6.17 31.68
CA GLY A 266 6.95 -5.15 31.83
C GLY A 266 6.84 -4.16 30.67
N VAL A 267 7.43 -4.48 29.50
CA VAL A 267 7.45 -3.60 28.32
C VAL A 267 6.37 -4.06 27.34
N ARG A 268 5.37 -3.24 27.03
CA ARG A 268 4.27 -3.61 26.12
C ARG A 268 4.22 -2.79 24.83
N GLY A 269 5.17 -1.88 24.64
CA GLY A 269 5.28 -1.02 23.45
C GLY A 269 4.79 0.41 23.69
N GLU A 270 4.64 0.82 24.94
CA GLU A 270 4.29 2.17 25.33
C GLU A 270 5.25 3.19 24.69
N GLY A 271 4.69 4.24 24.09
CA GLY A 271 5.45 5.28 23.39
C GLY A 271 5.88 4.94 21.96
N ALA A 272 5.67 3.70 21.49
CA ALA A 272 5.89 3.34 20.09
C ALA A 272 4.65 3.67 19.23
N VAL A 273 4.90 4.02 17.97
CA VAL A 273 3.86 4.18 16.94
C VAL A 273 4.18 3.22 15.80
N VAL A 274 3.22 2.38 15.44
CA VAL A 274 3.32 1.47 14.30
C VAL A 274 2.45 2.01 13.18
N ALA A 275 3.08 2.35 12.05
CA ALA A 275 2.39 2.72 10.82
C ALA A 275 2.36 1.50 9.88
N GLY A 276 1.19 1.21 9.31
CA GLY A 276 1.02 0.17 8.30
C GLY A 276 0.62 0.78 6.96
N PHE A 277 1.13 0.20 5.87
CA PHE A 277 0.67 0.43 4.51
C PHE A 277 -0.04 -0.84 4.05
N ASP A 278 -1.36 -0.88 4.26
CA ASP A 278 -2.21 -2.02 3.94
C ASP A 278 -3.52 -1.51 3.33
N THR A 279 -4.48 -2.40 3.10
CA THR A 279 -5.84 -2.16 2.62
C THR A 279 -6.68 -1.27 3.57
N GLY A 280 -6.19 -1.02 4.78
CA GLY A 280 -6.84 -0.22 5.81
C GLY A 280 -7.02 -1.01 7.10
N VAL A 281 -7.76 -0.44 8.06
CA VAL A 281 -8.11 -1.10 9.33
C VAL A 281 -9.47 -0.59 9.81
N TYR A 282 -10.30 -1.47 10.38
CA TYR A 282 -11.50 -1.02 11.07
C TYR A 282 -11.12 -0.44 12.43
N PHE A 283 -10.72 0.84 12.46
CA PHE A 283 -10.16 1.45 13.66
C PHE A 283 -11.19 1.57 14.80
N GLN A 284 -12.49 1.56 14.52
CA GLN A 284 -13.56 1.55 15.54
C GLN A 284 -13.74 0.18 16.21
N HIS A 285 -13.02 -0.86 15.79
CA HIS A 285 -13.07 -2.17 16.43
C HIS A 285 -12.77 -2.03 17.94
N PRO A 286 -13.55 -2.64 18.85
CA PRO A 286 -13.37 -2.48 20.29
C PRO A 286 -11.95 -2.76 20.81
N SER A 287 -11.25 -3.72 20.19
CA SER A 287 -9.86 -4.07 20.52
C SER A 287 -8.80 -3.10 19.98
N LEU A 288 -9.15 -2.20 19.05
CA LEU A 288 -8.20 -1.32 18.34
C LEU A 288 -8.40 0.16 18.66
N ILE A 289 -9.63 0.62 18.89
CA ILE A 289 -9.98 2.03 19.01
C ILE A 289 -9.16 2.76 20.09
N ASN A 290 -8.86 2.10 21.20
CA ASN A 290 -8.07 2.67 22.30
C ASN A 290 -6.57 2.78 21.97
N SER A 291 -6.09 2.03 20.97
CA SER A 291 -4.70 2.07 20.47
C SER A 291 -4.56 2.90 19.19
N TYR A 292 -5.66 3.35 18.59
CA TYR A 292 -5.62 4.21 17.43
C TYR A 292 -5.04 5.58 17.81
N ARG A 293 -3.90 5.96 17.21
CA ARG A 293 -3.20 7.22 17.51
C ARG A 293 -4.06 8.48 17.30
N GLY A 294 -5.01 8.41 16.37
CA GLY A 294 -5.95 9.50 16.11
C GLY A 294 -7.10 9.61 17.13
N ASN A 295 -7.19 8.71 18.12
CA ASN A 295 -8.21 8.78 19.16
C ASN A 295 -7.77 9.70 20.30
N ASN A 296 -8.27 10.94 20.31
CA ASN A 296 -8.06 11.91 21.37
C ASN A 296 -9.17 11.80 22.43
N ASN A 297 -9.15 10.74 23.23
CA ASN A 297 -10.12 10.49 24.30
C ASN A 297 -11.59 10.53 23.83
N GLY A 298 -11.88 9.87 22.71
CA GLY A 298 -13.21 9.80 22.09
C GLY A 298 -13.43 10.85 20.99
N SER A 299 -12.57 11.86 20.86
CA SER A 299 -12.56 12.75 19.70
C SER A 299 -11.58 12.22 18.65
N LEU A 300 -12.09 11.87 17.46
CA LEU A 300 -11.27 11.34 16.38
C LEU A 300 -10.58 12.47 15.60
N ASN A 301 -9.27 12.35 15.41
CA ASN A 301 -8.47 13.20 14.55
C ASN A 301 -7.59 12.34 13.63
N HIS A 302 -8.03 12.23 12.39
CA HIS A 302 -7.36 11.45 11.37
C HIS A 302 -6.14 12.15 10.74
N ASN A 303 -5.98 13.47 10.95
CA ASN A 303 -4.86 14.22 10.35
C ASN A 303 -3.52 13.68 10.86
N TYR A 304 -2.63 13.31 9.93
CA TYR A 304 -1.34 12.66 10.19
C TYR A 304 -1.43 11.32 10.94
N ASN A 305 -2.63 10.71 11.03
CA ASN A 305 -2.89 9.41 11.66
C ASN A 305 -3.55 8.42 10.70
N TRP A 306 -4.05 8.90 9.57
CA TRP A 306 -4.73 8.11 8.56
C TRP A 306 -4.45 8.69 7.18
N PHE A 307 -4.31 7.81 6.20
CA PHE A 307 -4.21 8.18 4.80
C PHE A 307 -5.09 7.24 3.98
N GLU A 308 -5.95 7.82 3.15
CA GLU A 308 -6.75 7.07 2.17
C GLU A 308 -6.10 7.29 0.81
N PRO A 309 -5.46 6.26 0.22
CA PRO A 309 -4.87 6.39 -1.10
C PRO A 309 -5.97 6.57 -2.15
N ASP A 310 -5.80 7.59 -2.98
CA ASP A 310 -6.59 7.78 -4.20
C ASP A 310 -5.68 7.87 -5.43
N SER A 311 -6.28 8.03 -6.61
CA SER A 311 -5.53 8.18 -7.86
C SER A 311 -5.06 9.62 -8.10
N LYS A 312 -5.37 10.58 -7.24
CA LYS A 312 -5.12 12.00 -7.47
C LYS A 312 -3.67 12.35 -7.18
N LEU A 313 -3.09 13.20 -8.04
CA LEU A 313 -1.79 13.81 -7.78
C LEU A 313 -2.00 15.17 -7.11
N TYR A 314 -1.39 15.34 -5.94
CA TYR A 314 -1.47 16.56 -5.14
C TYR A 314 -0.20 17.39 -5.36
N VAL A 315 -0.33 18.56 -5.98
CA VAL A 315 0.81 19.39 -6.45
C VAL A 315 1.88 19.63 -5.38
N ASN A 316 1.46 19.90 -4.14
CA ASN A 316 2.38 20.17 -3.03
C ASN A 316 2.69 18.95 -2.16
N GLY A 317 2.21 17.77 -2.55
CA GLY A 317 2.24 16.57 -1.70
C GLY A 317 1.36 16.68 -0.45
N ASP A 318 0.60 17.76 -0.32
CA ASP A 318 -0.43 17.90 0.70
C ASP A 318 -1.65 17.09 0.28
N LEU A 319 -1.81 15.94 0.91
CA LEU A 319 -2.87 14.97 0.65
C LEU A 319 -4.23 15.47 1.17
N GLY A 320 -4.26 16.65 1.83
CA GLY A 320 -5.44 17.24 2.44
C GLY A 320 -5.77 16.62 3.80
N PRO A 321 -6.85 17.09 4.45
CA PRO A 321 -7.39 16.41 5.62
C PRO A 321 -7.85 15.01 5.21
N SER A 322 -7.69 14.04 6.11
CA SER A 322 -8.29 12.73 5.90
C SER A 322 -9.80 12.90 5.70
N VAL A 323 -10.32 12.42 4.58
CA VAL A 323 -11.74 12.52 4.21
C VAL A 323 -12.59 11.39 4.80
N SER A 324 -11.98 10.55 5.63
CA SER A 324 -12.67 9.47 6.30
C SER A 324 -13.75 9.99 7.26
N ASN A 325 -14.99 9.57 7.00
CA ASN A 325 -16.07 9.53 7.98
C ASN A 325 -16.22 8.14 8.60
N ALA A 326 -15.38 7.18 8.19
CA ALA A 326 -15.34 5.84 8.76
C ALA A 326 -14.88 5.90 10.20
#